data_AF-A0A644WMC3-F1
#
_entry.id   AF-A0A644WMC3-F1
#
_cell.length_a   1.000
_cell.length_b   1.000
_cell.length_c   1.000
_cell.angle_alpha   90.00
_cell.angle_beta   90.00
_cell.angle_gamma   90.00
#
_symmetry.space_group_name_H-M   'P 1'
#
loop_
_entity.id
_entity.type
_entity.pdbx_description
1 polymer ?
#
loop_
_entity_poly.entity_id
_entity_poly.type
_entity_poly.pdbx_seq_one_letter_code
_entity_poly.pdbx_strand_id
1 'polypeptide(L)'
;MALEAINEIKKAEEKAEELIQEATITSKEIVKNASIQAEEEYNKILNEANFKKAQIITKAEEEGNSEATPILEKGAKEIENIKNISDEKKNNAINLIVERIVKIHGNS
;
A
#
# COMPACT_ATOMS: atom_id res chain seq x y z
N MET A 1 -26.12 -73.30 15.66
CA MET A 1 -24.67 -73.30 15.32
C MET A 1 -24.39 -72.79 13.91
N ALA A 2 -24.58 -73.57 12.83
CA ALA A 2 -24.21 -73.11 11.48
C ALA A 2 -25.03 -71.89 10.98
N LEU A 3 -26.34 -71.87 11.26
CA LEU A 3 -27.24 -70.77 10.91
C LEU A 3 -26.95 -69.48 11.71
N GLU A 4 -26.49 -69.60 12.96
CA GLU A 4 -26.09 -68.46 13.79
C GLU A 4 -24.78 -67.86 13.28
N ALA A 5 -23.80 -68.71 12.92
CA ALA A 5 -22.53 -68.26 12.34
C ALA A 5 -22.76 -67.51 11.01
N ILE A 6 -23.65 -67.98 10.15
CA ILE A 6 -24.00 -67.29 8.89
C ILE A 6 -24.66 -65.93 9.18
N ASN A 7 -25.54 -65.85 10.17
CA ASN A 7 -26.17 -64.58 10.57
C ASN A 7 -25.18 -63.59 11.21
N GLU A 8 -24.19 -64.07 11.96
CA GLU A 8 -23.12 -63.20 12.48
C GLU A 8 -22.24 -62.66 11.35
N ILE A 9 -21.88 -63.49 10.37
CA ILE A 9 -21.11 -63.05 9.20
C ILE A 9 -21.87 -61.96 8.45
N LYS A 10 -23.17 -62.17 8.18
CA LYS A 10 -23.99 -61.17 7.49
C LYS A 10 -24.07 -59.83 8.23
N LYS A 11 -24.19 -59.87 9.56
CA LYS A 11 -24.18 -58.63 10.39
C LYS A 11 -22.81 -57.95 10.38
N ALA A 12 -21.73 -58.72 10.32
CA ALA A 12 -20.38 -58.17 10.23
C ALA A 12 -20.14 -57.50 8.86
N GLU A 13 -20.65 -58.10 7.79
CA GLU A 13 -20.62 -57.52 6.44
C GLU A 13 -21.41 -56.21 6.35
N GLU A 14 -22.65 -56.18 6.88
CA GLU A 14 -23.46 -54.95 6.93
C GLU A 14 -22.75 -53.82 7.70
N LYS A 15 -22.16 -54.13 8.87
CA LYS A 15 -21.37 -53.15 9.64
C LYS A 15 -20.12 -52.69 8.90
N ALA A 16 -19.42 -53.58 8.20
CA ALA A 16 -18.24 -53.22 7.44
C ALA A 16 -18.62 -52.27 6.28
N GLU A 17 -19.75 -52.52 5.63
CA GLU A 17 -20.25 -51.66 4.56
C GLU A 17 -20.68 -50.28 5.08
N GLU A 18 -21.38 -50.22 6.21
CA GLU A 18 -21.69 -48.94 6.88
C GLU A 18 -20.42 -48.14 7.21
N LEU A 19 -19.39 -48.79 7.78
CA LEU A 19 -18.12 -48.14 8.10
C LEU A 19 -17.41 -47.59 6.85
N ILE A 20 -17.43 -48.33 5.74
CA ILE A 20 -16.83 -47.88 4.47
C ILE A 20 -17.60 -46.67 3.93
N GLN A 21 -18.94 -46.69 3.99
CA GLN A 21 -19.77 -45.58 3.53
C GLN A 21 -19.51 -44.32 4.38
N GLU A 22 -19.49 -44.46 5.71
CA GLU A 22 -19.21 -43.36 6.62
C GLU A 22 -17.81 -42.77 6.38
N ALA A 23 -16.78 -43.61 6.32
CA ALA A 23 -15.41 -43.17 6.03
C ALA A 23 -15.32 -42.45 4.67
N THR A 24 -16.05 -42.92 3.66
CA THR A 24 -16.09 -42.28 2.34
C THR A 24 -16.74 -40.90 2.41
N ILE A 25 -17.85 -40.75 3.15
CA ILE A 25 -18.52 -39.45 3.35
C ILE A 25 -17.59 -38.50 4.09
N THR A 26 -17.04 -38.92 5.22
CA THR A 26 -16.11 -38.10 6.02
C THR A 26 -14.90 -37.66 5.22
N SER A 27 -14.33 -38.54 4.38
CA SER A 27 -13.20 -38.17 3.52
C SER A 27 -13.54 -37.03 2.56
N LYS A 28 -14.73 -37.07 1.95
CA LYS A 28 -15.21 -36.02 1.04
C LYS A 28 -15.45 -34.71 1.77
N GLU A 29 -16.01 -34.77 2.98
CA GLU A 29 -16.23 -33.60 3.82
C GLU A 29 -14.92 -32.94 4.24
N ILE A 30 -13.91 -33.73 4.63
CA ILE A 30 -12.58 -33.21 4.98
C ILE A 30 -11.98 -32.46 3.77
N VAL A 31 -12.00 -33.04 2.58
CA VAL A 31 -11.45 -32.41 1.38
C VAL A 31 -12.21 -31.14 1.02
N LYS A 32 -13.54 -31.15 1.13
CA LYS A 32 -14.39 -29.98 0.88
C LYS A 32 -14.08 -28.85 1.86
N ASN A 33 -14.03 -29.16 3.15
CA ASN A 33 -13.75 -28.17 4.19
C ASN A 33 -12.33 -27.60 4.06
N ALA A 34 -11.34 -28.44 3.75
CA ALA A 34 -9.98 -28.00 3.48
C ALA A 34 -9.92 -27.05 2.26
N SER A 35 -10.68 -27.34 1.21
CA SER A 35 -10.77 -26.46 0.03
C SER A 35 -11.38 -25.10 0.37
N ILE A 36 -12.47 -25.08 1.16
CA ILE A 36 -13.11 -23.84 1.61
C ILE A 36 -12.14 -23.02 2.47
N GLN A 37 -11.50 -23.63 3.45
CA GLN A 37 -10.53 -22.95 4.32
C GLN A 37 -9.34 -22.39 3.52
N ALA A 38 -8.86 -23.13 2.51
CA ALA A 38 -7.80 -22.65 1.64
C ALA A 38 -8.22 -21.42 0.82
N GLU A 39 -9.45 -21.42 0.29
CA GLU A 39 -9.99 -20.27 -0.45
C GLU A 39 -10.21 -19.05 0.46
N GLU A 40 -10.72 -19.26 1.68
CA GLU A 40 -10.88 -18.21 2.68
C GLU A 40 -9.54 -17.57 3.05
N GLU A 41 -8.51 -18.36 3.36
CA GLU A 41 -7.20 -17.79 3.70
C GLU A 41 -6.49 -17.18 2.51
N TYR A 42 -6.67 -17.71 1.30
CA TYR A 42 -6.18 -17.06 0.10
C TYR A 42 -6.80 -15.66 -0.08
N ASN A 43 -8.12 -15.56 0.05
CA ASN A 43 -8.83 -14.28 -0.06
C ASN A 43 -8.44 -13.29 1.05
N LYS A 44 -8.25 -13.78 2.27
CA LYS A 44 -7.76 -12.98 3.39
C LYS A 44 -6.36 -12.41 3.12
N ILE A 45 -5.43 -13.25 2.65
CA ILE A 45 -4.07 -12.81 2.29
C ILE A 45 -4.13 -11.73 1.21
N LEU A 46 -4.95 -11.92 0.17
CA LEU A 46 -5.13 -10.90 -0.87
C LEU A 46 -5.68 -9.58 -0.33
N ASN A 47 -6.70 -9.64 0.53
CA ASN A 47 -7.29 -8.45 1.13
C ASN A 47 -6.29 -7.71 2.02
N GLU A 48 -5.54 -8.42 2.86
CA GLU A 48 -4.48 -7.84 3.69
C GLU A 48 -3.36 -7.22 2.86
N ALA A 49 -2.96 -7.89 1.77
CA ALA A 49 -1.95 -7.36 0.85
C ALA A 49 -2.42 -6.07 0.16
N ASN A 50 -3.66 -6.05 -0.33
CA ASN A 50 -4.26 -4.87 -0.95
C ASN A 50 -4.40 -3.71 0.05
N PHE A 51 -4.80 -4.01 1.28
CA PHE A 51 -4.89 -3.02 2.34
C PHE A 51 -3.51 -2.41 2.66
N LYS A 52 -2.49 -3.25 2.85
CA LYS A 52 -1.12 -2.79 3.09
C LYS A 52 -0.58 -1.97 1.92
N LYS A 53 -0.85 -2.38 0.68
CA LYS A 53 -0.49 -1.60 -0.52
C LYS A 53 -1.12 -0.20 -0.47
N ALA A 54 -2.42 -0.12 -0.18
CA ALA A 54 -3.11 1.17 -0.09
C ALA A 54 -2.50 2.05 1.00
N GLN A 55 -2.23 1.49 2.19
CA GLN A 55 -1.58 2.22 3.28
C GLN A 55 -0.19 2.74 2.90
N ILE A 56 0.62 1.95 2.20
CA ILE A 56 1.96 2.37 1.76
C ILE A 56 1.86 3.55 0.79
N ILE A 57 0.92 3.50 -0.16
CA ILE A 57 0.71 4.58 -1.14
C ILE A 57 0.27 5.86 -0.42
N THR A 58 -0.77 5.78 0.41
CA THR A 58 -1.27 6.94 1.15
C THR A 58 -0.19 7.55 2.05
N LYS A 59 0.59 6.72 2.75
CA LYS A 59 1.69 7.19 3.59
C LYS A 59 2.78 7.89 2.76
N ALA A 60 3.13 7.35 1.60
CA ALA A 60 4.11 7.97 0.71
C ALA A 60 3.61 9.33 0.15
N GLU A 61 2.31 9.43 -0.15
CA GLU A 61 1.69 10.70 -0.57
C GLU A 61 1.70 11.74 0.57
N GLU A 62 1.34 11.33 1.79
CA GLU A 62 1.36 12.19 2.97
C GLU A 62 2.78 12.68 3.29
N GLU A 63 3.78 11.79 3.27
CA GLU A 63 5.19 12.13 3.47
C GLU A 63 5.67 13.09 2.37
N GLY A 64 5.39 12.79 1.10
CA GLY A 64 5.75 13.66 -0.02
C GLY A 64 5.14 15.06 0.09
N ASN A 65 3.87 15.15 0.49
CA ASN A 65 3.20 16.44 0.71
C ASN A 65 3.78 17.19 1.92
N SER A 66 4.11 16.48 2.99
CA SER A 66 4.74 17.05 4.17
C SER A 66 6.12 17.62 3.86
N GLU A 67 6.91 16.93 3.03
CA GLU A 67 8.21 17.41 2.56
C GLU A 67 8.10 18.57 1.55
N ALA A 68 7.08 18.55 0.69
CA ALA A 68 6.85 19.62 -0.29
C ALA A 68 6.41 20.94 0.35
N THR A 69 5.64 20.88 1.44
CA THR A 69 5.12 22.06 2.15
C THR A 69 6.21 23.07 2.54
N PRO A 70 7.27 22.70 3.29
CA PRO A 70 8.33 23.64 3.68
C PRO A 70 9.12 24.16 2.48
N ILE A 71 9.24 23.39 1.39
CA ILE A 71 9.90 23.84 0.15
C ILE A 71 9.08 24.97 -0.48
N LEU A 72 7.75 24.81 -0.57
CA LEU A 72 6.85 25.83 -1.09
C LEU A 72 6.82 27.08 -0.21
N GLU A 73 6.76 26.92 1.11
CA GLU A 73 6.81 28.05 2.05
C GLU A 73 8.13 28.81 1.95
N LYS A 74 9.26 28.10 1.82
CA LYS A 74 10.58 28.71 1.63
C LYS A 74 10.63 29.48 0.31
N GLY A 75 10.16 28.89 -0.79
CA GLY A 75 10.09 29.56 -2.09
C GLY A 75 9.21 30.80 -2.05
N ALA A 76 8.07 30.76 -1.36
CA ALA A 76 7.20 31.92 -1.18
C ALA A 76 7.91 33.06 -0.42
N LYS A 77 8.62 32.75 0.68
CA LYS A 77 9.42 33.72 1.43
C LYS A 77 10.56 34.31 0.59
N GLU A 78 11.24 33.50 -0.21
CA GLU A 78 12.29 33.97 -1.12
C GLU A 78 11.74 34.96 -2.17
N ILE A 79 10.59 34.65 -2.75
CA ILE A 79 9.89 35.55 -3.70
C ILE A 79 9.52 36.87 -3.02
N GLU A 80 8.98 36.81 -1.80
CA GLU A 80 8.64 38.01 -1.03
C GLU A 80 9.87 38.87 -0.76
N ASN A 81 10.98 38.25 -0.32
CA ASN A 81 12.24 38.94 -0.08
C ASN A 81 12.80 39.63 -1.34
N ILE A 82 12.68 39.00 -2.51
CA ILE A 82 13.10 39.59 -3.78
C ILE A 82 12.21 40.80 -4.13
N LYS A 83 10.89 40.68 -3.98
CA LYS A 83 9.94 41.76 -4.27
C LYS A 83 10.12 42.95 -3.33
N ASN A 84 10.40 42.67 -2.07
CA ASN A 84 10.54 43.68 -1.00
C ASN A 84 11.98 44.19 -0.84
N ILE A 85 12.84 44.06 -1.86
CA ILE A 85 14.15 44.73 -1.86
C ILE A 85 13.95 46.24 -1.64
N SER A 86 14.74 46.79 -0.72
CA SER A 86 14.65 48.21 -0.35
C SER A 86 14.95 49.13 -1.53
N ASP A 87 14.22 50.24 -1.61
CA ASP A 87 14.43 51.22 -2.67
C ASP A 87 15.82 51.86 -2.61
N GLU A 88 16.44 51.92 -1.43
CA GLU A 88 17.84 52.31 -1.27
C GLU A 88 18.78 51.38 -2.06
N LYS A 89 18.60 50.05 -1.97
CA LYS A 89 19.40 49.10 -2.74
C LYS A 89 19.14 49.23 -4.24
N LYS A 90 17.89 49.46 -4.65
CA LYS A 90 17.54 49.71 -6.05
C LYS A 90 18.22 50.98 -6.57
N ASN A 91 18.12 52.08 -5.83
CA ASN A 91 18.71 53.37 -6.18
C ASN A 91 20.24 53.30 -6.23
N ASN A 92 20.87 52.60 -5.29
CA ASN A 92 22.31 52.36 -5.32
C ASN A 92 22.73 51.57 -6.57
N ALA A 93 21.97 50.53 -6.95
CA ALA A 93 22.24 49.79 -8.19
C ALA A 93 22.08 50.67 -9.45
N ILE A 94 21.05 51.53 -9.49
CA ILE A 94 20.85 52.50 -10.58
C ILE A 94 22.02 53.48 -10.66
N ASN A 95 22.44 54.06 -9.53
CA ASN A 95 23.55 55.02 -9.47
C ASN A 95 24.87 54.39 -9.96
N LEU A 96 25.15 53.14 -9.57
CA LEU A 96 26.33 52.41 -10.07
C LEU A 96 26.31 52.26 -11.60
N ILE A 97 25.15 51.99 -12.19
CA ILE A 97 25.00 51.88 -13.65
C ILE A 97 25.20 53.25 -14.31
N VAL A 98 24.57 54.31 -13.77
CA VAL A 98 24.70 55.68 -14.27
C VAL A 98 26.16 56.14 -14.22
N GLU A 99 26.86 55.97 -13.10
CA GLU A 99 28.28 56.29 -12.99
C GLU A 99 29.13 55.57 -14.02
N ARG A 100 28.84 54.28 -14.28
CA ARG A 100 29.59 53.50 -15.26
C ARG A 100 29.38 54.03 -16.68
N ILE A 101 28.16 54.42 -17.05
CA ILE A 101 27.87 55.01 -18.36
C ILE A 101 28.55 56.38 -18.50
N VAL A 102 28.43 57.23 -17.48
CA VAL A 102 29.03 58.57 -17.45
C VAL A 102 30.56 58.49 -17.51
N LYS A 103 31.20 57.55 -16.81
CA LYS A 103 32.67 57.36 -16.88
C LYS A 103 33.16 56.87 -18.25
N ILE A 104 32.32 56.15 -19.01
CA ILE A 104 32.66 55.64 -20.36
C ILE A 104 32.46 56.73 -21.43
N HIS A 105 31.48 57.62 -21.27
CA HIS A 105 31.12 58.64 -22.28
C HIS A 105 31.54 60.08 -21.89
N GLY A 106 31.96 60.30 -20.65
CA GLY A 106 32.25 61.61 -20.06
C GLY A 106 33.73 62.00 -20.12
N ASN A 107 34.45 61.57 -21.15
CA ASN A 107 35.75 62.14 -21.46
C ASN A 107 35.58 63.12 -22.64
N SER A 108 35.14 64.33 -22.29
CA SER A 108 35.58 65.56 -22.92
C SER A 108 35.77 66.63 -21.86
#